data_AF-A0A3N5H7W1-F1
#
_entry.id   AF-A0A3N5H7W1-F1
#
_cell.length_a   1.000
_cell.length_b   1.000
_cell.length_c   1.000
_cell.angle_alpha   90.00
_cell.angle_beta   90.00
_cell.angle_gamma   90.00
#
_symmetry.space_group_name_H-M   'P 1'
#
loop_
_entity.id
_entity.type
_entity.pdbx_description
1 polymer ?
#
loop_
_entity_poly.entity_id
_entity_poly.type
_entity_poly.pdbx_seq_one_letter_code
_entity_poly.pdbx_strand_id
1 'polypeptide(L)'
;MSHDVDIDAWLSAEGFDLPEGRARARESLEAVGLTRPGKTRMSAAKEERARTLLDEQLYRHCATPACVAAATRSGRIPVRTAQRTACASCGGSDNRRAEEALVAACARVGIRRLTIVGGSPSVREELRDALSDRLELRLVDGTERRTLAQARLDLEWADLVLLWGGSELDHRVSTLYTGAPAAVRRKLVHASKRGIAALLEAAVVHLSRNG
;
A
#
# COMPACT_ATOMS: atom_id res chain seq x y z
N MET A 1 -12.40 -22.81 30.52
CA MET A 1 -12.45 -21.75 31.54
C MET A 1 -12.63 -20.41 30.82
N SER A 2 -13.80 -19.76 30.93
CA SER A 2 -13.99 -18.42 30.39
C SER A 2 -13.31 -17.45 31.35
N HIS A 3 -12.28 -16.75 30.91
CA HIS A 3 -11.75 -15.61 31.63
C HIS A 3 -12.38 -14.33 31.08
N ASP A 4 -12.51 -13.31 31.92
CA ASP A 4 -12.90 -11.98 31.48
C ASP A 4 -11.66 -11.17 31.14
N VAL A 5 -11.75 -10.31 30.13
CA VAL A 5 -10.70 -9.35 29.75
C VAL A 5 -11.13 -7.93 30.09
N ASP A 6 -10.15 -7.07 30.38
CA ASP A 6 -10.37 -5.63 30.46
C ASP A 6 -10.58 -5.06 29.05
N ILE A 7 -11.68 -4.34 28.86
CA ILE A 7 -12.12 -3.88 27.54
C ILE A 7 -11.14 -2.85 26.96
N ASP A 8 -10.64 -1.91 27.78
CA ASP A 8 -9.78 -0.85 27.27
C ASP A 8 -8.37 -1.36 26.96
N ALA A 9 -7.87 -2.30 27.76
CA ALA A 9 -6.62 -3.01 27.48
C ALA A 9 -6.73 -3.84 26.19
N TRP A 10 -7.83 -4.58 26.03
CA TRP A 10 -8.08 -5.36 24.81
C TRP A 10 -8.19 -4.45 23.58
N LEU A 11 -9.01 -3.38 23.64
CA LEU A 11 -9.12 -2.40 22.55
C LEU A 11 -7.77 -1.79 22.18
N SER A 12 -6.94 -1.47 23.17
CA SER A 12 -5.60 -0.94 22.92
C SER A 12 -4.68 -1.96 22.23
N ALA A 13 -4.83 -3.26 22.51
CA ALA A 13 -4.08 -4.33 21.86
C ALA A 13 -4.56 -4.59 20.42
N GLU A 14 -5.86 -4.39 20.15
CA GLU A 14 -6.45 -4.42 18.80
C GLU A 14 -6.10 -3.18 17.96
N GLY A 15 -5.32 -2.23 18.51
CA GLY A 15 -4.89 -1.01 17.83
C GLY A 15 -5.83 0.19 17.96
N PHE A 16 -6.82 0.13 18.86
CA PHE A 16 -7.59 1.29 19.30
C PHE A 16 -6.91 1.95 20.51
N ASP A 17 -5.65 2.34 20.31
CA ASP A 17 -4.73 2.81 21.34
C ASP A 17 -4.85 4.31 21.65
N LEU A 18 -5.41 5.08 20.71
CA LEU A 18 -5.69 6.51 20.88
C LEU A 18 -7.08 6.74 21.53
N PRO A 19 -7.25 7.80 22.37
CA PRO A 19 -8.50 8.04 23.08
C PRO A 19 -9.75 8.10 22.21
N GLU A 20 -9.72 8.86 21.11
CA GLU A 20 -10.85 9.00 20.18
C GLU A 20 -11.20 7.67 19.51
N GLY A 21 -10.19 6.91 19.08
CA GLY A 21 -10.38 5.61 18.46
C GLY A 21 -10.94 4.57 19.42
N ARG A 22 -10.46 4.57 20.66
CA ARG A 22 -10.97 3.71 21.74
C ARG A 22 -12.42 4.01 22.07
N ALA A 23 -12.78 5.30 22.18
CA ALA A 23 -14.16 5.72 22.42
C ALA A 23 -15.09 5.23 21.29
N ARG A 24 -14.70 5.44 20.02
CA ARG A 24 -15.49 4.99 18.87
C ARG A 24 -15.63 3.47 18.79
N ALA A 25 -14.58 2.72 19.09
CA ALA A 25 -14.65 1.27 19.16
C ALA A 25 -15.62 0.81 20.26
N ARG A 26 -15.57 1.44 21.43
CA ARG A 26 -16.49 1.14 22.53
C ARG A 26 -17.94 1.44 22.17
N GLU A 27 -18.21 2.61 21.59
CA GLU A 27 -19.54 2.99 21.06
C GLU A 27 -20.09 1.91 20.11
N SER A 28 -19.24 1.39 19.21
CA SER A 28 -19.64 0.35 18.24
C SER A 28 -20.01 -0.96 18.94
N LEU A 29 -19.27 -1.37 19.97
CA LEU A 29 -19.57 -2.57 20.76
C LEU A 29 -20.83 -2.42 21.62
N GLU A 30 -21.05 -1.23 22.18
CA GLU A 30 -22.23 -0.91 22.99
C GLU A 30 -23.50 -0.90 22.14
N ALA A 31 -23.44 -0.33 20.94
CA ALA A 31 -24.57 -0.25 20.00
C ALA A 31 -25.17 -1.62 19.65
N VAL A 32 -24.37 -2.69 19.68
CA VAL A 32 -24.81 -4.06 19.37
C VAL A 32 -24.93 -4.97 20.61
N GLY A 33 -24.79 -4.41 21.82
CA GLY A 33 -24.95 -5.13 23.08
C GLY A 33 -23.81 -6.10 23.42
N LEU A 34 -22.62 -5.96 22.82
CA LEU A 34 -21.46 -6.77 23.19
C LEU A 34 -20.92 -6.33 24.57
N THR A 35 -21.01 -5.04 24.88
CA THR A 35 -20.78 -4.46 26.21
C THR A 35 -21.88 -3.44 26.56
N ARG A 36 -21.75 -2.75 27.70
CA ARG A 36 -22.67 -1.66 28.12
C ARG A 36 -21.86 -0.47 28.68
N PRO A 37 -22.42 0.75 28.68
CA PRO A 37 -21.77 1.92 29.26
C PRO A 37 -21.27 1.65 30.68
N GLY A 38 -20.03 2.08 30.95
CA GLY A 38 -19.36 1.93 32.25
C GLY A 38 -18.87 0.51 32.58
N LYS A 39 -19.20 -0.51 31.78
CA LYS A 39 -18.68 -1.87 32.00
C LYS A 39 -17.22 -1.93 31.61
N THR A 40 -16.34 -2.32 32.52
CA THR A 40 -14.88 -2.36 32.31
C THR A 40 -14.37 -3.71 31.77
N ARG A 41 -15.13 -4.80 31.97
CA ARG A 41 -14.73 -6.14 31.54
C ARG A 41 -15.74 -6.81 30.61
N MET A 42 -15.25 -7.67 29.73
CA MET A 42 -16.08 -8.56 28.90
C MET A 42 -15.55 -9.99 28.93
N SER A 43 -16.43 -10.97 28.71
CA SER A 43 -16.01 -12.37 28.59
C SER A 43 -15.16 -12.55 27.33
N ALA A 44 -14.06 -13.30 27.44
CA ALA A 44 -13.18 -13.63 26.31
C ALA A 44 -13.92 -14.30 25.15
N ALA A 45 -15.01 -15.01 25.43
CA ALA A 45 -15.85 -15.63 24.40
C ALA A 45 -16.50 -14.61 23.44
N LYS A 46 -16.51 -13.32 23.77
CA LYS A 46 -17.03 -12.25 22.90
C LYS A 46 -15.97 -11.59 22.02
N GLU A 47 -14.68 -11.87 22.24
CA GLU A 47 -13.58 -11.15 21.57
C GLU A 47 -13.59 -11.31 20.06
N GLU A 48 -13.77 -12.53 19.56
CA GLU A 48 -13.79 -12.79 18.11
C GLU A 48 -14.93 -12.01 17.44
N ARG A 49 -16.15 -12.11 17.98
CA ARG A 49 -17.31 -11.36 17.48
C ARG A 49 -17.09 -9.85 17.57
N ALA A 50 -16.46 -9.37 18.64
CA ALA A 50 -16.12 -7.96 18.80
C ALA A 50 -15.09 -7.51 17.75
N ARG A 51 -14.04 -8.29 17.49
CA ARG A 51 -13.03 -8.00 16.47
C ARG A 51 -13.65 -7.94 15.08
N THR A 52 -14.45 -8.94 14.70
CA THR A 52 -15.15 -8.95 13.41
C THR A 52 -16.01 -7.71 13.22
N LEU A 53 -16.82 -7.35 14.23
CA LEU A 53 -17.65 -6.14 14.18
C LEU A 53 -16.80 -4.88 13.95
N LEU A 54 -15.70 -4.73 14.70
CA LEU A 54 -14.84 -3.56 14.61
C LEU A 54 -14.12 -3.49 13.27
N ASP A 55 -13.71 -4.63 12.71
CA ASP A 55 -13.09 -4.69 11.38
C ASP A 55 -14.07 -4.39 10.26
N GLU A 56 -15.34 -4.77 10.41
CA GLU A 56 -16.41 -4.46 9.45
C GLU A 56 -16.79 -2.98 9.47
N GLN A 57 -16.83 -2.34 10.64
CA GLN A 57 -17.31 -0.96 10.78
C GLN A 57 -16.21 0.10 10.74
N LEU A 58 -15.04 -0.20 11.29
CA LEU A 58 -13.97 0.77 11.51
C LEU A 58 -12.77 0.46 10.62
N TYR A 59 -12.13 1.52 10.15
CA TYR A 59 -10.88 1.44 9.39
C TYR A 59 -9.74 2.03 10.20
N ARG A 60 -8.95 1.17 10.84
CA ARG A 60 -7.74 1.60 11.56
C ARG A 60 -6.68 2.04 10.56
N HIS A 61 -6.14 3.26 10.74
CA HIS A 61 -5.07 3.76 9.89
C HIS A 61 -3.99 4.51 10.67
N CYS A 62 -2.75 4.42 10.18
CA CYS A 62 -1.65 5.26 10.66
C CYS A 62 -1.73 6.67 10.05
N ALA A 63 -0.81 7.55 10.45
CA ALA A 63 -0.78 8.95 10.01
C ALA A 63 -0.26 9.17 8.58
N THR A 64 0.17 8.12 7.86
CA THR A 64 0.68 8.29 6.50
C THR A 64 -0.43 8.74 5.54
N PRO A 65 -0.23 9.77 4.69
CA PRO A 65 -1.27 10.30 3.80
C PRO A 65 -1.94 9.24 2.90
N ALA A 66 -1.17 8.27 2.38
CA ALA A 66 -1.72 7.18 1.58
C ALA A 66 -2.71 6.31 2.38
N CYS A 67 -2.36 5.96 3.62
CA CYS A 67 -3.22 5.19 4.52
C CYS A 67 -4.47 5.97 4.94
N VAL A 68 -4.35 7.29 5.12
CA VAL A 68 -5.49 8.18 5.37
C VAL A 68 -6.44 8.17 4.17
N ALA A 69 -5.90 8.34 2.96
CA ALA A 69 -6.70 8.33 1.74
C ALA A 69 -7.36 6.95 1.50
N ALA A 70 -6.67 5.86 1.81
CA ALA A 70 -7.24 4.51 1.77
C ALA A 70 -8.40 4.36 2.77
N ALA A 71 -8.25 4.86 4.01
CA ALA A 71 -9.32 4.86 5.00
C ALA A 71 -10.55 5.63 4.50
N THR A 72 -10.36 6.81 3.91
CA THR A 72 -11.45 7.62 3.32
C THR A 72 -12.21 6.89 2.21
N ARG A 73 -11.52 6.11 1.37
CA ARG A 73 -12.16 5.36 0.27
C ARG A 73 -12.79 4.04 0.71
N SER A 74 -12.52 3.58 1.93
CA SER A 74 -12.88 2.23 2.38
C SER A 74 -14.38 2.03 2.62
N GLY A 75 -15.16 3.12 2.76
CA GLY A 75 -16.57 3.06 3.18
C GLY A 75 -16.78 2.77 4.68
N ARG A 76 -15.71 2.47 5.42
CA ARG A 76 -15.71 2.27 6.88
C ARG A 76 -15.36 3.56 7.62
N ILE A 77 -15.67 3.64 8.91
CA ILE A 77 -15.39 4.82 9.74
C ILE A 77 -13.88 4.90 10.02
N PRO A 78 -13.17 5.96 9.57
CA PRO A 78 -11.73 6.07 9.81
C PRO A 78 -11.41 6.26 11.29
N VAL A 79 -10.45 5.49 11.80
CA VAL A 79 -9.95 5.58 13.16
C VAL A 79 -8.42 5.61 13.15
N ARG A 80 -7.84 6.64 13.77
CA ARG A 80 -6.38 6.76 13.86
C ARG A 80 -5.82 5.81 14.94
N THR A 81 -4.72 5.15 14.60
CA THR A 81 -3.89 4.39 15.55
C THR A 81 -2.46 4.95 15.56
N ALA A 82 -1.78 4.92 16.72
CA ALA A 82 -0.35 5.20 16.77
C ALA A 82 0.49 3.95 16.44
N GLN A 83 -0.07 2.75 16.62
CA GLN A 83 0.55 1.48 16.27
C GLN A 83 0.47 1.23 14.77
N ARG A 84 1.59 1.38 14.07
CA ARG A 84 1.61 1.20 12.59
C ARG A 84 1.20 -0.21 12.17
N THR A 85 1.53 -1.23 12.95
CA THR A 85 1.18 -2.63 12.69
C THR A 85 -0.33 -2.88 12.71
N ALA A 86 -1.09 -2.06 13.44
CA ALA A 86 -2.56 -2.12 13.47
C ALA A 86 -3.25 -1.37 12.31
N CYS A 87 -2.48 -0.70 11.45
CA CYS A 87 -3.01 -0.03 10.26
C CYS A 87 -3.56 -1.08 9.28
N ALA A 88 -4.86 -1.03 8.97
CA ALA A 88 -5.51 -1.95 8.04
C ALA A 88 -5.00 -1.80 6.59
N SER A 89 -4.41 -0.64 6.26
CA SER A 89 -3.86 -0.35 4.93
C SER A 89 -2.46 -0.93 4.74
N CYS A 90 -1.51 -0.58 5.63
CA CYS A 90 -0.11 -0.97 5.43
C CYS A 90 0.37 -2.11 6.34
N GLY A 91 -0.34 -2.42 7.43
CA GLY A 91 0.11 -3.40 8.43
C GLY A 91 1.50 -3.10 9.01
N GLY A 92 1.94 -1.84 8.95
CA GLY A 92 3.29 -1.42 9.33
C GLY A 92 4.36 -1.60 8.25
N SER A 93 4.07 -2.31 7.16
CA SER A 93 5.03 -2.55 6.06
C SER A 93 5.32 -1.26 5.27
N ASP A 94 6.59 -1.03 4.97
CA ASP A 94 7.02 0.06 4.10
C ASP A 94 6.69 -0.21 2.63
N ASN A 95 6.79 -1.46 2.17
CA ASN A 95 6.38 -1.84 0.80
C ASN A 95 4.90 -1.57 0.57
N ARG A 96 4.01 -2.09 1.42
CA ARG A 96 2.56 -1.86 1.31
C ARG A 96 2.19 -0.38 1.34
N ARG A 97 2.90 0.39 2.16
CA ARG A 97 2.69 1.85 2.23
C ARG A 97 3.10 2.54 0.93
N ALA A 98 4.21 2.14 0.34
CA ALA A 98 4.68 2.68 -0.92
C ALA A 98 3.77 2.26 -2.09
N GLU A 99 3.21 1.04 -2.06
CA GLU A 99 2.18 0.57 -2.99
C GLU A 99 0.93 1.44 -2.93
N GLU A 100 0.38 1.67 -1.73
CA GLU A 100 -0.79 2.53 -1.54
C GLU A 100 -0.52 3.97 -2.00
N ALA A 101 0.68 4.48 -1.72
CA ALA A 101 1.10 5.81 -2.15
C ALA A 101 1.19 5.91 -3.68
N LEU A 102 1.75 4.88 -4.33
CA LEU A 102 1.83 4.79 -5.79
C LEU A 102 0.44 4.76 -6.40
N VAL A 103 -0.43 3.85 -5.96
CA VAL A 103 -1.79 3.72 -6.49
C VAL A 103 -2.57 5.03 -6.34
N ALA A 104 -2.49 5.66 -5.17
CA ALA A 104 -3.13 6.95 -4.94
C ALA A 104 -2.56 8.08 -5.84
N ALA A 105 -1.24 8.10 -6.07
CA ALA A 105 -0.62 9.07 -6.96
C ALA A 105 -1.01 8.83 -8.43
N CYS A 106 -1.00 7.57 -8.88
CA CYS A 106 -1.43 7.18 -10.22
C CYS A 106 -2.89 7.56 -10.49
N ALA A 107 -3.79 7.25 -9.55
CA ALA A 107 -5.21 7.58 -9.67
C ALA A 107 -5.45 9.10 -9.79
N ARG A 108 -4.69 9.91 -9.04
CA ARG A 108 -4.82 11.38 -9.09
C ARG A 108 -4.45 11.97 -10.45
N VAL A 109 -3.47 11.37 -11.14
CA VAL A 109 -2.91 11.90 -12.39
C VAL A 109 -3.32 11.06 -13.62
N GLY A 110 -4.25 10.12 -13.46
CA GLY A 110 -4.81 9.32 -14.56
C GLY A 110 -3.88 8.22 -15.13
N ILE A 111 -2.84 7.83 -14.39
CA ILE A 111 -1.93 6.74 -14.80
C ILE A 111 -2.60 5.40 -14.56
N ARG A 112 -2.65 4.55 -15.60
CA ARG A 112 -3.27 3.21 -15.51
C ARG A 112 -2.32 2.08 -15.90
N ARG A 113 -1.37 2.36 -16.79
CA ARG A 113 -0.41 1.37 -17.34
C ARG A 113 1.00 1.63 -16.83
N LEU A 114 1.53 0.70 -16.04
CA LEU A 114 2.84 0.78 -15.42
C LEU A 114 3.75 -0.31 -15.96
N THR A 115 4.91 0.07 -16.51
CA THR A 115 5.98 -0.88 -16.82
C THR A 115 7.07 -0.77 -15.77
N ILE A 116 7.51 -1.89 -15.22
CA ILE A 116 8.68 -1.98 -14.33
C ILE A 116 9.72 -2.87 -15.01
N VAL A 117 10.94 -2.38 -15.14
CA VAL A 117 12.05 -3.05 -15.82
C VAL A 117 13.15 -3.36 -14.81
N GLY A 118 13.48 -4.64 -14.71
CA GLY A 118 14.39 -5.18 -13.71
C GLY A 118 13.68 -5.73 -12.48
N GLY A 119 14.46 -6.11 -11.48
CA GLY A 119 13.95 -6.81 -10.30
C GLY A 119 14.09 -8.32 -10.41
N SER A 120 14.45 -8.96 -9.30
CA SER A 120 14.51 -10.43 -9.23
C SER A 120 13.14 -11.06 -9.51
N PRO A 121 13.06 -12.36 -9.87
CA PRO A 121 11.79 -13.05 -10.09
C PRO A 121 10.80 -12.91 -8.93
N SER A 122 11.27 -13.15 -7.69
CA SER A 122 10.45 -13.03 -6.47
C SER A 122 9.91 -11.62 -6.24
N VAL A 123 10.71 -10.59 -6.54
CA VAL A 123 10.31 -9.19 -6.41
C VAL A 123 9.26 -8.83 -7.47
N ARG A 124 9.36 -9.37 -8.68
CA ARG A 124 8.35 -9.19 -9.72
C ARG A 124 7.04 -9.90 -9.33
N GLU A 125 7.09 -11.07 -8.72
CA GLU A 125 5.90 -11.73 -8.17
C GLU A 125 5.24 -10.87 -7.07
N GLU A 126 6.01 -10.37 -6.10
CA GLU A 126 5.49 -9.49 -5.04
C GLU A 126 4.83 -8.23 -5.61
N LEU A 127 5.48 -7.57 -6.59
CA LEU A 127 4.91 -6.40 -7.26
C LEU A 127 3.64 -6.72 -8.05
N ARG A 128 3.57 -7.92 -8.66
CA ARG A 128 2.38 -8.36 -9.39
C ARG A 128 1.21 -8.51 -8.43
N ASP A 129 1.39 -9.31 -7.39
CA ASP A 129 0.35 -9.59 -6.39
C ASP A 129 -0.13 -8.31 -5.70
N ALA A 130 0.78 -7.37 -5.47
CA ALA A 130 0.46 -6.09 -4.85
C ALA A 130 -0.34 -5.14 -5.77
N LEU A 131 -0.04 -5.09 -7.07
CA LEU A 131 -0.47 -3.97 -7.92
C LEU A 131 -1.41 -4.36 -9.07
N SER A 132 -1.49 -5.64 -9.48
CA SER A 132 -2.17 -6.04 -10.73
C SER A 132 -3.68 -5.80 -10.72
N ASP A 133 -4.32 -5.82 -9.56
CA ASP A 133 -5.76 -5.57 -9.43
C ASP A 133 -6.10 -4.07 -9.52
N ARG A 134 -5.08 -3.21 -9.46
CA ARG A 134 -5.22 -1.75 -9.32
C ARG A 134 -4.59 -0.98 -10.47
N LEU A 135 -3.61 -1.57 -11.14
CA LEU A 135 -2.87 -1.02 -12.28
C LEU A 135 -2.64 -2.13 -13.32
N GLU A 136 -2.68 -1.76 -14.59
CA GLU A 136 -2.22 -2.65 -15.65
C GLU A 136 -0.69 -2.70 -15.61
N LEU A 137 -0.11 -3.90 -15.44
CA LEU A 137 1.33 -4.07 -15.24
C LEU A 137 2.02 -4.78 -16.40
N ARG A 138 3.21 -4.27 -16.77
CA ARG A 138 4.24 -5.03 -17.48
C ARG A 138 5.48 -5.11 -16.59
N LEU A 139 5.83 -6.34 -16.19
CA LEU A 139 7.05 -6.62 -15.43
C LEU A 139 8.06 -7.25 -16.38
N VAL A 140 9.14 -6.53 -16.66
CA VAL A 140 10.15 -6.92 -17.65
C VAL A 140 11.41 -7.39 -16.94
N ASP A 141 11.88 -8.57 -17.32
CA ASP A 141 13.18 -9.06 -16.87
C ASP A 141 14.31 -8.13 -17.33
N GLY A 142 15.12 -7.67 -16.38
CA GLY A 142 16.26 -6.82 -16.67
C GLY A 142 17.50 -7.57 -17.16
N THR A 143 17.52 -8.90 -17.05
CA THR A 143 18.67 -9.78 -17.36
C THR A 143 18.49 -10.56 -18.65
N GLU A 144 17.25 -10.70 -19.13
CA GLU A 144 16.97 -11.38 -20.38
C GLU A 144 17.31 -10.52 -21.60
N ARG A 145 17.58 -11.19 -22.72
CA ARG A 145 17.83 -10.53 -24.01
C ARG A 145 16.57 -9.74 -24.43
N ARG A 146 16.66 -8.41 -24.32
CA ARG A 146 15.65 -7.48 -24.84
C ARG A 146 16.13 -6.86 -26.16
N THR A 147 15.20 -6.64 -27.08
CA THR A 147 15.45 -5.89 -28.32
C THR A 147 14.97 -4.45 -28.20
N LEU A 148 15.51 -3.56 -29.04
CA LEU A 148 15.07 -2.16 -29.11
C LEU A 148 13.58 -2.05 -29.49
N ALA A 149 13.09 -2.92 -30.37
CA ALA A 149 11.69 -2.95 -30.77
C ALA A 149 10.78 -3.29 -29.58
N GLN A 150 11.13 -4.29 -28.77
CA GLN A 150 10.38 -4.64 -27.56
C GLN A 150 10.38 -3.49 -26.54
N ALA A 151 11.54 -2.89 -26.26
CA ALA A 151 11.63 -1.75 -25.33
C ALA A 151 10.77 -0.56 -25.80
N ARG A 152 10.70 -0.30 -27.12
CA ARG A 152 9.80 0.71 -27.69
C ARG A 152 8.33 0.39 -27.46
N LEU A 153 7.91 -0.85 -27.66
CA LEU A 153 6.53 -1.28 -27.39
C LEU A 153 6.15 -1.14 -25.91
N ASP A 154 7.09 -1.32 -25.00
CA ASP A 154 6.87 -1.10 -23.57
C ASP A 154 6.71 0.39 -23.24
N LEU A 155 7.58 1.23 -23.82
CA LEU A 155 7.54 2.67 -23.68
C LEU A 155 6.27 3.27 -24.30
N GLU A 156 5.80 2.75 -25.44
CA GLU A 156 4.58 3.23 -26.10
C GLU A 156 3.33 2.83 -25.32
N TRP A 157 3.28 1.60 -24.82
CA TRP A 157 2.14 1.10 -24.06
C TRP A 157 1.99 1.77 -22.69
N ALA A 158 3.08 2.02 -21.98
CA ALA A 158 3.03 2.49 -20.60
C ALA A 158 2.66 3.98 -20.48
N ASP A 159 1.92 4.33 -19.43
CA ASP A 159 1.75 5.71 -19.01
C ASP A 159 2.95 6.15 -18.12
N LEU A 160 3.55 5.21 -17.38
CA LEU A 160 4.75 5.39 -16.55
C LEU A 160 5.68 4.18 -16.67
N VAL A 161 6.99 4.42 -16.78
CA VAL A 161 8.02 3.37 -16.81
C VAL A 161 9.01 3.55 -15.67
N LEU A 162 9.17 2.51 -14.85
CA LEU A 162 10.18 2.46 -13.79
C LEU A 162 11.35 1.58 -14.24
N LEU A 163 12.52 2.18 -14.38
CA LEU A 163 13.76 1.47 -14.70
C LEU A 163 14.55 1.28 -13.41
N TRP A 164 14.72 0.03 -12.98
CA TRP A 164 15.24 -0.28 -11.66
C TRP A 164 16.72 -0.66 -11.68
N GLY A 165 17.60 0.34 -11.64
CA GLY A 165 19.06 0.15 -11.57
C GLY A 165 19.57 -0.33 -10.21
N GLY A 166 18.72 -0.34 -9.17
CA GLY A 166 19.04 -0.90 -7.85
C GLY A 166 18.79 -2.41 -7.73
N SER A 167 18.45 -3.09 -8.82
CA SER A 167 18.20 -4.53 -8.83
C SER A 167 18.74 -5.17 -10.12
N GLU A 168 18.36 -6.42 -10.38
CA GLU A 168 18.72 -7.17 -11.59
C GLU A 168 18.32 -6.39 -12.86
N LEU A 169 19.28 -5.68 -13.45
CA LEU A 169 19.13 -4.89 -14.67
C LEU A 169 20.48 -4.79 -15.40
N ASP A 170 20.55 -5.46 -16.55
CA ASP A 170 21.72 -5.37 -17.42
C ASP A 170 21.84 -3.98 -18.02
N HIS A 171 23.07 -3.47 -18.05
CA HIS A 171 23.37 -2.17 -18.66
C HIS A 171 22.87 -2.11 -20.12
N ARG A 172 22.97 -3.20 -20.88
CA ARG A 172 22.48 -3.26 -22.26
C ARG A 172 20.97 -3.05 -22.35
N VAL A 173 20.20 -3.67 -21.44
CA VAL A 173 18.75 -3.50 -21.38
C VAL A 173 18.42 -2.07 -20.95
N SER A 174 19.10 -1.54 -19.93
CA SER A 174 18.95 -0.16 -19.47
C SER A 174 19.14 0.89 -20.59
N THR A 175 20.16 0.72 -21.44
CA THR A 175 20.41 1.60 -22.59
C THR A 175 19.23 1.63 -23.57
N LEU A 176 18.51 0.52 -23.76
CA LEU A 176 17.36 0.48 -24.68
C LEU A 176 16.21 1.39 -24.23
N TYR A 177 16.01 1.53 -22.91
CA TYR A 177 14.97 2.40 -22.36
C TYR A 177 15.45 3.85 -22.23
N THR A 178 16.69 4.06 -21.80
CA THR A 178 17.25 5.41 -21.57
C THR A 178 17.57 6.16 -22.87
N GLY A 179 17.83 5.44 -23.97
CA GLY A 179 18.05 6.00 -25.30
C GLY A 179 16.78 6.51 -26.02
N ALA A 180 15.61 6.49 -25.37
CA ALA A 180 14.36 6.95 -25.96
C ALA A 180 14.35 8.48 -26.21
N PRO A 181 13.53 8.98 -27.17
CA PRO A 181 13.38 10.41 -27.40
C PRO A 181 12.96 11.18 -26.16
N ALA A 182 13.35 12.45 -26.04
CA ALA A 182 13.09 13.28 -24.85
C ALA A 182 11.61 13.33 -24.44
N ALA A 183 10.69 13.37 -25.42
CA ALA A 183 9.25 13.36 -25.17
C ALA A 183 8.77 12.09 -24.43
N VAL A 184 9.43 10.94 -24.65
CA VAL A 184 9.13 9.67 -23.99
C VAL A 184 9.85 9.56 -22.65
N ARG A 185 11.06 10.11 -22.53
CA ARG A 185 11.82 10.08 -21.25
C ARG A 185 11.10 10.79 -20.10
N ARG A 186 10.19 11.72 -20.39
CA ARG A 186 9.42 12.43 -19.34
C ARG A 186 8.60 11.51 -18.44
N LYS A 187 8.20 10.32 -18.94
CA LYS A 187 7.46 9.31 -18.18
C LYS A 187 8.33 8.14 -17.73
N LEU A 188 9.66 8.27 -17.85
CA LEU A 188 10.63 7.28 -17.40
C LEU A 188 11.26 7.74 -16.09
N VAL A 189 11.21 6.88 -15.08
CA VAL A 189 11.81 7.10 -13.77
C VAL A 189 12.93 6.10 -13.58
N HIS A 190 14.16 6.60 -13.41
CA HIS A 190 15.28 5.75 -13.06
C HIS A 190 15.41 5.66 -11.53
N ALA A 191 15.16 4.48 -10.98
CA ALA A 191 15.29 4.20 -9.56
C ALA A 191 16.61 3.46 -9.30
N SER A 192 17.56 4.14 -8.67
CA SER A 192 18.89 3.58 -8.34
C SER A 192 18.95 2.88 -6.99
N LYS A 193 17.96 3.10 -6.12
CA LYS A 193 17.91 2.50 -4.78
C LYS A 193 17.35 1.08 -4.82
N ARG A 194 17.83 0.23 -3.91
CA ARG A 194 17.33 -1.14 -3.72
C ARG A 194 16.04 -1.14 -2.89
N GLY A 195 15.22 -2.18 -3.06
CA GLY A 195 13.97 -2.40 -2.31
C GLY A 195 12.72 -1.81 -2.99
N ILE A 196 11.60 -2.53 -2.89
CA ILE A 196 10.32 -2.18 -3.52
C ILE A 196 9.86 -0.80 -3.05
N ALA A 197 9.87 -0.53 -1.74
CA ALA A 197 9.47 0.77 -1.21
C ALA A 197 10.22 1.93 -1.88
N ALA A 198 11.54 1.83 -2.03
CA ALA A 198 12.36 2.88 -2.64
C ALA A 198 12.07 3.07 -4.15
N LEU A 199 11.79 1.98 -4.87
CA LEU A 199 11.34 2.03 -6.27
C LEU A 199 10.03 2.81 -6.40
N LEU A 200 9.02 2.44 -5.60
CA LEU A 200 7.69 3.02 -5.68
C LEU A 200 7.66 4.47 -5.17
N GLU A 201 8.46 4.80 -4.15
CA GLU A 201 8.65 6.17 -3.69
C GLU A 201 9.24 7.08 -4.78
N ALA A 202 10.21 6.59 -5.56
CA ALA A 202 10.78 7.36 -6.66
C ALA A 202 9.71 7.72 -7.71
N ALA A 203 8.79 6.78 -7.99
CA ALA A 203 7.64 7.01 -8.85
C ALA A 203 6.68 8.05 -8.27
N VAL A 204 6.34 7.95 -6.98
CA VAL A 204 5.46 8.93 -6.30
C VAL A 204 6.04 10.34 -6.33
N VAL A 205 7.35 10.48 -6.07
CA VAL A 205 8.05 11.77 -6.14
C VAL A 205 8.00 12.33 -7.57
N HIS A 206 8.19 11.47 -8.58
CA HIS A 206 8.12 11.87 -9.97
C HIS A 206 6.71 12.37 -10.35
N LEU A 207 5.66 11.63 -9.99
CA LEU A 207 4.27 12.00 -10.28
C LEU A 207 3.86 13.29 -9.54
N SER A 208 4.38 13.53 -8.35
CA SER A 208 4.07 14.74 -7.58
C SER A 208 4.72 16.01 -8.16
N ARG A 209 5.74 15.87 -9.01
CA ARG A 209 6.44 17.00 -9.65
C ARG A 209 5.94 17.30 -11.07
N ASN A 210 5.31 16.33 -11.73
CA ASN A 210 4.99 16.38 -13.16
C ASN A 210 3.52 16.11 -13.49
N GLY A 211 2.69 15.84 -12.47
CA GLY A 211 1.25 15.63 -12.61
C GLY A 211 0.42 16.77 -12.08
#